data_AF-A0A7J7YZQ5-F1
#
_entry.id   AF-A0A7J7YZQ5-F1
#
_cell.length_a   1.000
_cell.length_b   1.000
_cell.length_c   1.000
_cell.angle_alpha   90.00
_cell.angle_beta   90.00
_cell.angle_gamma   90.00
#
_symmetry.space_group_name_H-M   'P 1'
#
loop_
_entity.id
_entity.type
_entity.pdbx_description
1 polymer ?
#
loop_
_entity_poly.entity_id
_entity_poly.type
_entity_poly.pdbx_seq_one_letter_code
_entity_poly.pdbx_strand_id
1 'polypeptide(L)'
;MPYKRNPMRSERCCSLARHLMTLIMDPLQTASVQWFERTLDDSANRRICLAEAFLTADTILNTLQNISEGLVVYPKVIERRIRQELPFMATENIIMAMVKAGGNRQDCHEKIRVLSQQAAAVVKQEGGDNDLIERILADAYFSPIHSQLDRLLDPSSFTGRASQQVRRFLEEEVYPLLKPYEHVMKVKAELCL
;
A
#
# COMPACT_ATOMS: atom_id res chain seq x y z
N MET A 1 16.13 12.60 -18.00
CA MET A 1 16.55 13.40 -16.82
C MET A 1 17.28 12.46 -15.87
N PRO A 2 18.54 12.74 -15.50
CA PRO A 2 19.41 11.80 -14.79
C PRO A 2 18.91 11.42 -13.38
N TYR A 3 18.07 12.25 -12.75
CA TYR A 3 17.46 11.97 -11.45
C TYR A 3 16.12 11.21 -11.54
N LYS A 4 15.56 11.03 -12.75
CA LYS A 4 14.21 10.50 -12.93
C LYS A 4 14.26 8.99 -13.15
N ARG A 5 13.71 8.24 -12.19
CA ARG A 5 13.46 6.80 -12.31
C ARG A 5 11.95 6.57 -12.33
N ASN A 6 11.43 5.97 -13.40
CA ASN A 6 10.01 5.69 -13.56
C ASN A 6 9.71 4.20 -13.28
N PRO A 7 8.51 3.86 -12.80
CA PRO A 7 8.08 2.48 -12.59
C PRO A 7 7.64 1.80 -13.91
N MET A 8 8.45 1.90 -14.97
CA MET A 8 8.06 1.51 -16.34
C MET A 8 7.67 0.03 -16.49
N ARG A 9 8.26 -0.87 -15.69
CA ARG A 9 7.86 -2.28 -15.67
C ARG A 9 6.44 -2.45 -15.13
N SER A 10 6.10 -1.77 -14.04
CA SER A 10 4.76 -1.78 -13.46
C SER A 10 3.74 -1.12 -14.39
N GLU A 11 4.10 -0.01 -15.03
CA GLU A 11 3.26 0.66 -16.03
C GLU A 11 2.94 -0.27 -17.21
N ARG A 12 3.94 -1.02 -17.70
CA ARG A 12 3.74 -2.04 -18.74
C ARG A 12 2.82 -3.18 -18.27
N CYS A 13 3.00 -3.69 -17.04
CA CYS A 13 2.08 -4.67 -16.47
C CYS A 13 0.63 -4.16 -16.47
N CYS A 14 0.39 -2.94 -15.99
CA CYS A 14 -0.96 -2.36 -15.98
C CYS A 14 -1.53 -2.19 -17.39
N SER A 15 -0.70 -1.79 -18.36
CA SER A 15 -1.14 -1.63 -19.76
C SER A 15 -1.59 -2.96 -20.38
N LEU A 16 -0.78 -4.01 -20.23
CA LEU A 16 -1.08 -5.34 -20.76
C LEU A 16 -2.24 -6.01 -20.00
N ALA A 17 -2.29 -5.87 -18.68
CA ALA A 17 -3.39 -6.40 -17.87
C ALA A 17 -4.74 -5.79 -18.28
N ARG A 18 -4.76 -4.52 -18.71
CA ARG A 18 -5.95 -3.89 -19.27
C ARG A 18 -6.44 -4.60 -20.53
N HIS A 19 -5.54 -4.94 -21.46
CA HIS A 19 -5.90 -5.72 -22.66
C HIS A 19 -6.46 -7.08 -22.30
N LEU A 20 -5.80 -7.79 -21.37
CA LEU A 20 -6.26 -9.10 -20.89
C LEU A 20 -7.67 -9.06 -20.29
N MET A 21 -7.99 -8.01 -19.53
CA MET A 21 -9.35 -7.79 -19.03
C MET A 21 -10.36 -7.51 -20.15
N THR A 22 -9.97 -6.79 -21.20
CA THR A 22 -10.84 -6.47 -22.34
C THR A 22 -11.18 -7.70 -23.18
N LEU A 23 -10.23 -8.62 -23.37
CA LEU A 23 -10.41 -9.85 -24.16
C LEU A 23 -11.52 -10.77 -23.65
N ILE A 24 -12.01 -10.61 -22.41
CA ILE A 24 -13.10 -11.46 -21.88
C ILE A 24 -14.40 -11.35 -22.69
N MET A 25 -14.62 -10.21 -23.36
CA MET A 25 -15.84 -9.98 -24.13
C MET A 25 -15.91 -10.85 -25.39
N ASP A 26 -14.77 -11.28 -25.92
CA ASP A 26 -14.68 -12.14 -27.09
C ASP A 26 -15.34 -13.52 -26.87
N PRO A 27 -14.91 -14.34 -25.89
CA PRO A 27 -15.53 -15.63 -25.64
C PRO A 27 -16.96 -15.51 -25.10
N LEU A 28 -17.28 -14.46 -24.34
CA LEU A 28 -18.65 -14.23 -23.85
C LEU A 28 -19.64 -14.01 -25.00
N GLN A 29 -19.28 -13.16 -25.97
CA GLN A 29 -20.11 -12.91 -27.15
C GLN A 29 -20.12 -14.12 -28.09
N THR A 30 -18.97 -14.76 -28.32
CA THR A 30 -18.87 -15.94 -29.19
C THR A 30 -19.78 -17.07 -28.69
N ALA A 31 -19.76 -17.36 -27.38
CA ALA A 31 -20.55 -18.44 -26.81
C ALA A 31 -22.06 -18.16 -26.82
N SER A 32 -22.49 -16.89 -26.70
CA SER A 32 -23.91 -16.55 -26.60
C SER A 32 -24.67 -16.67 -27.93
N VAL A 33 -23.96 -16.74 -29.06
CA VAL A 33 -24.54 -16.80 -30.41
C VAL A 33 -24.22 -18.09 -31.18
N GLN A 34 -23.61 -19.09 -30.56
CA GLN A 34 -23.42 -20.41 -31.20
C GLN A 34 -24.77 -21.10 -31.42
N TRP A 35 -25.11 -21.42 -32.66
CA TRP A 35 -26.39 -22.05 -32.98
C TRP A 35 -26.28 -23.59 -33.06
N PHE A 36 -27.20 -24.26 -32.36
CA PHE A 36 -27.36 -25.73 -32.32
C PHE A 36 -26.05 -26.48 -32.08
N GLU A 37 -25.61 -27.35 -33.00
CA GLU A 37 -24.42 -28.17 -32.83
C GLU A 37 -23.11 -27.38 -32.96
N ARG A 38 -23.07 -26.33 -33.81
CA ARG A 38 -21.93 -25.40 -34.02
C ARG A 38 -22.20 -24.41 -35.17
N THR A 39 -21.75 -23.16 -35.01
CA THR A 39 -21.55 -22.18 -36.12
C THR A 39 -20.07 -21.77 -36.22
N LEU A 40 -19.58 -21.43 -37.42
CA LEU A 40 -18.13 -21.23 -37.67
C LEU A 40 -17.62 -19.80 -37.39
N ASP A 41 -18.51 -18.90 -36.98
CA ASP A 41 -18.19 -17.52 -36.56
C ASP A 41 -17.24 -17.47 -35.34
N ASP A 42 -17.13 -18.57 -34.58
CA ASP A 42 -16.16 -18.74 -33.50
C ASP A 42 -14.70 -18.79 -34.00
N SER A 43 -14.47 -19.29 -35.22
CA SER A 43 -13.14 -19.70 -35.66
C SER A 43 -12.16 -18.53 -35.76
N ALA A 44 -12.60 -17.40 -36.32
CA ALA A 44 -11.73 -16.24 -36.51
C ALA A 44 -11.42 -15.55 -35.17
N ASN A 45 -12.44 -15.36 -34.34
CA ASN A 45 -12.30 -14.73 -33.02
C ASN A 45 -11.33 -15.52 -32.13
N ARG A 46 -11.52 -16.84 -32.04
CA ARG A 46 -10.71 -17.74 -31.20
C ARG A 46 -9.25 -17.85 -31.63
N ARG A 47 -8.92 -17.57 -32.90
CA ARG A 47 -7.51 -17.51 -33.37
C ARG A 47 -6.75 -16.32 -32.78
N ILE A 48 -7.47 -15.26 -32.41
CA ILE A 48 -6.91 -14.03 -31.86
C ILE A 48 -6.97 -14.09 -30.33
N CYS A 49 -8.19 -14.11 -29.77
CA CYS A 49 -8.40 -13.85 -28.36
C CYS A 49 -7.74 -14.88 -27.43
N LEU A 50 -7.72 -16.16 -27.84
CA LEU A 50 -7.10 -17.22 -27.05
C LEU A 50 -5.57 -17.05 -26.99
N ALA A 51 -4.92 -16.92 -28.15
CA ALA A 51 -3.47 -16.78 -28.21
C ALA A 51 -2.99 -15.50 -27.52
N GLU A 52 -3.65 -14.38 -27.80
CA GLU A 52 -3.31 -13.10 -27.19
C GLU A 52 -3.52 -13.10 -25.68
N ALA A 53 -4.58 -13.75 -25.16
CA ALA A 53 -4.79 -13.84 -23.72
C ALA A 53 -3.64 -14.58 -23.02
N PHE A 54 -3.21 -15.73 -23.55
CA PHE A 54 -2.09 -16.49 -22.96
C PHE A 54 -0.76 -15.75 -23.06
N LEU A 55 -0.43 -15.18 -24.22
CA LEU A 55 0.81 -14.40 -24.40
C LEU A 55 0.85 -13.16 -23.51
N THR A 56 -0.30 -12.49 -23.35
CA THR A 56 -0.43 -11.32 -22.48
C THR A 56 -0.26 -11.71 -21.02
N ALA A 57 -0.93 -12.77 -20.57
CA ALA A 57 -0.80 -13.28 -19.20
C ALA A 57 0.64 -13.72 -18.88
N ASP A 58 1.29 -14.46 -19.78
CA ASP A 58 2.69 -14.89 -19.66
C ASP A 58 3.63 -13.69 -19.47
N THR A 59 3.50 -12.69 -20.35
CA THR A 59 4.32 -11.47 -20.28
C THR A 59 4.13 -10.71 -18.98
N ILE A 60 2.87 -10.60 -18.49
CA ILE A 60 2.56 -9.91 -17.23
C ILE A 60 3.17 -10.65 -16.04
N LEU A 61 3.02 -11.97 -15.98
CA LEU A 61 3.52 -12.79 -14.86
C LEU A 61 5.05 -12.76 -14.80
N ASN A 62 5.73 -12.93 -15.94
CA ASN A 62 7.18 -12.83 -16.02
C ASN A 62 7.67 -11.43 -15.58
N THR A 63 7.04 -10.37 -16.10
CA THR A 63 7.40 -8.99 -15.73
C THR A 63 7.13 -8.73 -14.24
N LEU A 64 6.03 -9.22 -13.68
CA LEU A 64 5.68 -9.04 -12.26
C LEU A 64 6.62 -9.81 -11.33
N GLN A 65 7.03 -11.02 -11.69
CA GLN A 65 8.06 -11.76 -10.96
C GLN A 65 9.37 -10.98 -10.94
N ASN A 66 9.82 -10.47 -12.10
CA ASN A 66 11.02 -9.66 -12.19
C ASN A 66 10.98 -8.40 -11.31
N ILE A 67 9.82 -7.72 -11.24
CA ILE A 67 9.61 -6.59 -10.33
C ILE A 67 9.74 -7.04 -8.88
N SER A 68 9.03 -8.11 -8.51
CA SER A 68 8.91 -8.58 -7.11
C SER A 68 10.25 -9.04 -6.54
N GLU A 69 11.10 -9.68 -7.36
CA GLU A 69 12.44 -10.10 -6.97
C GLU A 69 13.42 -8.92 -6.78
N GLY A 70 13.15 -7.78 -7.39
CA GLY A 70 14.01 -6.60 -7.41
C GLY A 70 13.43 -5.39 -6.66
N LEU A 71 12.41 -5.58 -5.82
CA LEU A 71 11.81 -4.50 -5.04
C LEU A 71 12.84 -3.87 -4.09
N VAL A 72 13.00 -2.54 -4.18
CA VAL A 72 13.86 -1.76 -3.30
C VAL A 72 12.98 -0.94 -2.36
N VAL A 73 13.16 -1.15 -1.06
CA VAL A 73 12.43 -0.45 0.01
C VAL A 73 13.35 0.60 0.64
N TYR A 74 12.80 1.77 0.97
CA TYR A 74 13.55 2.87 1.60
C TYR A 74 13.01 3.18 2.99
N PRO A 75 13.46 2.48 4.05
CA PRO A 75 12.95 2.65 5.41
C PRO A 75 13.01 4.10 5.91
N LYS A 76 14.07 4.85 5.60
CA LYS A 76 14.23 6.24 6.05
C LYS A 76 13.21 7.21 5.44
N VAL A 77 12.78 6.96 4.21
CA VAL A 77 11.70 7.74 3.57
C VAL A 77 10.35 7.41 4.21
N ILE A 78 10.11 6.13 4.51
CA ILE A 78 8.91 5.67 5.21
C ILE A 78 8.85 6.29 6.62
N GLU A 79 9.92 6.18 7.41
CA GLU A 79 10.04 6.76 8.75
C GLU A 79 9.83 8.28 8.74
N ARG A 80 10.40 9.00 7.78
CA ARG A 80 10.21 10.46 7.66
C ARG A 80 8.73 10.80 7.45
N ARG A 81 8.06 10.11 6.52
CA ARG A 81 6.65 10.35 6.25
C ARG A 81 5.78 10.01 7.45
N ILE A 82 6.07 8.89 8.13
CA ILE A 82 5.36 8.54 9.37
C ILE A 82 5.52 9.66 10.40
N ARG A 83 6.72 10.18 10.62
CA ARG A 83 6.95 11.30 11.56
C ARG A 83 6.16 12.57 11.22
N GLN A 84 5.91 12.84 9.94
CA GLN A 84 5.12 14.00 9.52
C GLN A 84 3.61 13.83 9.78
N GLU A 85 3.09 12.61 9.82
CA GLU A 85 1.64 12.35 9.92
C GLU A 85 1.20 11.77 11.27
N LEU A 86 2.06 10.99 11.93
CA LEU A 86 1.77 10.31 13.19
C LEU A 86 1.35 11.25 14.33
N PRO A 87 1.91 12.47 14.47
CA PRO A 87 1.46 13.43 15.49
C PRO A 87 -0.06 13.69 15.46
N PHE A 88 -0.66 13.81 14.27
CA PHE A 88 -2.09 14.03 14.14
C PHE A 88 -2.91 12.79 14.52
N MET A 89 -2.44 11.60 14.15
CA MET A 89 -3.09 10.33 14.47
C MET A 89 -2.96 9.96 15.96
N ALA A 90 -1.90 10.43 16.64
CA ALA A 90 -1.60 10.10 18.04
C ALA A 90 -2.34 10.98 19.07
N THR A 91 -3.20 11.90 18.63
CA THR A 91 -3.89 12.85 19.51
C THR A 91 -4.69 12.17 20.63
N GLU A 92 -5.39 11.08 20.35
CA GLU A 92 -6.12 10.32 21.39
C GLU A 92 -5.15 9.66 22.39
N ASN A 93 -4.01 9.11 21.96
CA ASN A 93 -3.00 8.54 22.86
C ASN A 93 -2.45 9.60 23.82
N ILE A 94 -2.23 10.83 23.31
CA ILE A 94 -1.77 11.99 24.07
C ILE A 94 -2.84 12.42 25.10
N ILE A 95 -4.10 12.51 24.69
CA ILE A 95 -5.22 12.81 25.59
C ILE A 95 -5.32 11.76 26.70
N MET A 96 -5.23 10.47 26.36
CA MET A 96 -5.29 9.38 27.33
C MET A 96 -4.13 9.44 28.33
N ALA A 97 -2.93 9.79 27.88
CA ALA A 97 -1.78 9.98 28.76
C ALA A 97 -1.98 11.18 29.72
N MET A 98 -2.54 12.29 29.23
CA MET A 98 -2.87 13.45 30.06
C MET A 98 -3.93 13.14 31.10
N VAL A 99 -4.99 12.41 30.73
CA VAL A 99 -6.03 11.97 31.67
C VAL A 99 -5.46 11.06 32.74
N LYS A 100 -4.57 10.13 32.36
CA LYS A 100 -3.88 9.25 33.32
C LYS A 100 -2.96 10.02 34.28
N ALA A 101 -2.42 11.16 33.84
CA ALA A 101 -1.66 12.08 34.67
C ALA A 101 -2.54 13.02 35.53
N GLY A 102 -3.87 12.84 35.52
CA GLY A 102 -4.82 13.61 36.32
C GLY A 102 -5.45 14.81 35.59
N GLY A 103 -5.18 15.00 34.29
CA GLY A 103 -5.74 16.08 33.49
C GLY A 103 -7.22 15.86 33.12
N ASN A 104 -7.93 16.96 32.87
CA ASN A 104 -9.30 16.92 32.35
C ASN A 104 -9.30 16.58 30.85
N ARG A 105 -10.10 15.58 30.44
CA ARG A 105 -10.19 15.12 29.06
C ARG A 105 -10.67 16.20 28.09
N GLN A 106 -11.70 16.96 28.47
CA GLN A 106 -12.30 18.00 27.63
C GLN A 106 -11.32 19.15 27.39
N ASP A 107 -10.64 19.59 28.44
CA ASP A 107 -9.62 20.65 28.35
C ASP A 107 -8.46 20.21 27.46
N CYS A 108 -7.99 18.96 27.62
CA CYS A 108 -6.90 18.41 26.82
C CYS A 108 -7.28 18.31 25.35
N HIS A 109 -8.50 17.83 25.07
CA HIS A 109 -9.01 17.72 23.72
C HIS A 109 -9.10 19.08 23.02
N GLU A 110 -9.61 20.12 23.69
CA GLU A 110 -9.71 21.44 23.08
C GLU A 110 -8.34 22.07 22.82
N LYS A 111 -7.40 21.93 23.77
CA LYS A 111 -6.03 22.41 23.59
C LYS A 111 -5.32 21.72 22.43
N ILE A 112 -5.37 20.39 22.36
CA ILE A 112 -4.71 19.65 21.28
C ILE A 112 -5.37 19.95 19.93
N ARG A 113 -6.69 20.20 19.89
CA ARG A 113 -7.40 20.62 18.67
C ARG A 113 -6.85 21.94 18.13
N VAL A 114 -6.69 22.95 18.97
CA VAL A 114 -6.15 24.26 18.58
C VAL A 114 -4.71 24.12 18.05
N LEU A 115 -3.84 23.40 18.78
CA LEU A 115 -2.45 23.18 18.34
C LEU A 115 -2.39 22.39 17.03
N SER A 116 -3.25 21.38 16.85
CA SER A 116 -3.33 20.59 15.61
C SER A 116 -3.76 21.44 14.42
N GLN A 117 -4.71 22.37 14.62
CA GLN A 117 -5.14 23.29 13.56
C GLN A 117 -4.02 24.27 13.16
N GLN A 118 -3.24 24.75 14.13
CA GLN A 118 -2.07 25.59 13.85
C GLN A 118 -1.00 24.82 13.07
N ALA A 119 -0.63 23.62 13.50
CA ALA A 119 0.35 22.79 12.79
C ALA A 119 -0.13 22.42 11.38
N ALA A 120 -1.42 22.11 11.22
CA ALA A 120 -2.00 21.86 9.90
C ALA A 120 -1.98 23.10 8.99
N ALA A 121 -2.12 24.31 9.56
CA ALA A 121 -1.97 25.55 8.81
C ALA A 121 -0.52 25.76 8.34
N VAL A 122 0.48 25.49 9.18
CA VAL A 122 1.90 25.52 8.78
C VAL A 122 2.16 24.58 7.59
N VAL A 123 1.67 23.34 7.66
CA VAL A 123 1.86 22.37 6.57
C VAL A 123 1.17 22.83 5.28
N LYS A 124 -0.07 23.32 5.34
CA LYS A 124 -0.90 23.60 4.15
C LYS A 124 -0.72 25.00 3.57
N GLN A 125 -0.55 26.01 4.41
CA GLN A 125 -0.48 27.41 4.02
C GLN A 125 0.96 27.88 3.86
N GLU A 126 1.89 27.33 4.64
CA GLU A 126 3.29 27.78 4.67
C GLU A 126 4.25 26.78 4.00
N GLY A 127 3.81 25.53 3.79
CA GLY A 127 4.64 24.47 3.21
C GLY A 127 5.74 23.98 4.16
N GLY A 128 5.58 24.21 5.47
CA GLY A 128 6.51 23.76 6.50
C GLY A 128 6.35 22.29 6.88
N ASP A 129 7.27 21.78 7.70
CA ASP A 129 7.10 20.48 8.36
C ASP A 129 6.01 20.57 9.45
N ASN A 130 5.43 19.43 9.80
CA ASN A 130 4.46 19.33 10.90
C ASN A 130 5.17 19.59 12.25
N ASP A 131 4.79 20.68 12.91
CA ASP A 131 5.40 21.16 14.15
C ASP A 131 4.54 20.89 15.42
N LEU A 132 3.55 19.98 15.34
CA LEU A 132 2.62 19.72 16.45
C LEU A 132 3.34 19.26 17.72
N ILE A 133 4.39 18.44 17.60
CA ILE A 133 5.10 17.92 18.78
C ILE A 133 5.91 19.02 19.45
N GLU A 134 6.53 19.89 18.67
CA GLU A 134 7.23 21.08 19.14
C GLU A 134 6.27 22.01 19.88
N ARG A 135 5.05 22.21 19.37
CA ARG A 135 3.99 23.00 20.03
C ARG A 135 3.55 22.37 21.35
N ILE A 136 3.40 21.05 21.41
CA ILE A 136 3.03 20.32 22.63
C ILE A 136 4.15 20.42 23.67
N LEU A 137 5.42 20.34 23.27
CA LEU A 137 6.58 20.52 24.15
C LEU A 137 6.68 21.95 24.68
N ALA A 138 6.27 22.95 23.90
CA ALA A 138 6.30 24.35 24.30
C ALA A 138 5.12 24.76 25.22
N ASP A 139 3.96 24.08 25.12
CA ASP A 139 2.81 24.36 25.99
C ASP A 139 2.95 23.63 27.34
N ALA A 140 3.14 24.43 28.40
CA ALA A 140 3.28 23.96 29.78
C ALA A 140 2.11 23.10 30.28
N TYR A 141 0.92 23.19 29.66
CA TYR A 141 -0.20 22.29 29.95
C TYR A 141 0.17 20.82 29.79
N PHE A 142 1.01 20.46 28.81
CA PHE A 142 1.41 19.09 28.52
C PHE A 142 2.67 18.63 29.28
N SER A 143 3.22 19.45 30.18
CA SER A 143 4.40 19.10 30.99
C SER A 143 4.35 17.70 31.63
N PRO A 144 3.20 17.22 32.16
CA PRO A 144 3.13 15.89 32.77
C PRO A 144 3.45 14.71 31.83
N ILE A 145 3.37 14.90 30.51
CA ILE A 145 3.58 13.84 29.52
C ILE A 145 4.79 14.08 28.61
N HIS A 146 5.52 15.19 28.76
CA HIS A 146 6.67 15.51 27.90
C HIS A 146 7.69 14.37 27.82
N SER A 147 8.01 13.73 28.96
CA SER A 147 8.91 12.58 29.04
C SER A 147 8.38 11.29 28.40
N GLN A 148 7.10 11.25 28.02
CA GLN A 148 6.44 10.09 27.43
C GLN A 148 6.24 10.23 25.91
N LEU A 149 6.44 11.43 25.34
CA LEU A 149 6.08 11.71 23.94
C LEU A 149 6.77 10.78 22.94
N ASP A 150 8.07 10.50 23.11
CA ASP A 150 8.80 9.58 22.23
C ASP A 150 8.16 8.19 22.19
N ARG A 151 7.71 7.70 23.35
CA ARG A 151 7.03 6.40 23.46
C ARG A 151 5.61 6.44 22.90
N LEU A 152 4.88 7.52 23.16
CA LEU A 152 3.50 7.70 22.66
C LEU A 152 3.45 7.81 21.13
N LEU A 153 4.58 8.21 20.51
CA LEU A 153 4.75 8.36 19.08
C LEU A 153 5.58 7.23 18.45
N ASP A 154 5.81 6.12 19.15
CA ASP A 154 6.48 4.95 18.57
C ASP A 154 5.58 4.32 17.49
N PRO A 155 5.95 4.36 16.19
CA PRO A 155 5.13 3.84 15.11
C PRO A 155 4.79 2.36 15.27
N SER A 156 5.63 1.58 15.94
CA SER A 156 5.42 0.15 16.13
C SER A 156 4.08 -0.14 16.84
N SER A 157 3.69 0.74 17.77
CA SER A 157 2.45 0.63 18.55
C SER A 157 1.18 0.98 17.76
N PHE A 158 1.30 1.60 16.59
CA PHE A 158 0.17 1.98 15.70
C PHE A 158 -0.12 0.95 14.60
N THR A 159 0.56 -0.19 14.60
CA THR A 159 0.41 -1.22 13.55
C THR A 159 -0.66 -2.28 13.85
N GLY A 160 -1.32 -2.19 15.01
CA GLY A 160 -2.38 -3.12 15.41
C GLY A 160 -1.91 -4.57 15.38
N ARG A 161 -2.51 -5.39 14.50
CA ARG A 161 -2.19 -6.82 14.35
C ARG A 161 -1.46 -7.15 13.05
N ALA A 162 -0.93 -6.16 12.33
CA ALA A 162 -0.41 -6.32 10.96
C ALA A 162 0.58 -7.49 10.82
N SER A 163 1.59 -7.58 11.68
CA SER A 163 2.59 -8.66 11.62
C SER A 163 2.02 -10.04 11.92
N GLN A 164 1.05 -10.14 12.84
CA GLN A 164 0.35 -11.40 13.16
C GLN A 164 -0.52 -11.85 11.99
N GLN A 165 -1.25 -10.91 11.37
CA GLN A 165 -2.10 -11.17 10.21
C GLN A 165 -1.27 -11.68 9.02
N VAL A 166 -0.14 -11.04 8.73
CA VAL A 166 0.78 -11.48 7.67
C VAL A 166 1.28 -12.90 7.92
N ARG A 167 1.76 -13.20 9.14
CA ARG A 167 2.27 -14.54 9.47
C ARG A 167 1.18 -15.60 9.25
N ARG A 168 0.00 -15.37 9.82
CA ARG A 168 -1.12 -16.30 9.73
C ARG A 168 -1.53 -16.57 8.29
N PHE A 169 -1.69 -15.51 7.50
CA PHE A 169 -2.05 -15.62 6.08
C PHE A 169 -1.01 -16.41 5.28
N LEU A 170 0.28 -16.13 5.49
CA LEU A 170 1.35 -16.86 4.80
C LEU A 170 1.35 -18.35 5.15
N GLU A 171 1.20 -18.69 6.43
CA GLU A 171 1.24 -20.06 6.94
C GLU A 171 0.01 -20.88 6.56
N GLU A 172 -1.20 -20.32 6.76
CA GLU A 172 -2.46 -21.05 6.60
C GLU A 172 -2.95 -21.08 5.14
N GLU A 173 -2.66 -20.05 4.34
CA GLU A 173 -3.27 -19.87 3.01
C GLU A 173 -2.24 -19.88 1.87
N VAL A 174 -1.08 -19.23 2.02
CA VAL A 174 -0.12 -19.08 0.90
C VAL A 174 0.79 -20.29 0.74
N TYR A 175 1.55 -20.68 1.78
CA TYR A 175 2.53 -21.76 1.66
C TYR A 175 1.93 -23.11 1.23
N PRO A 176 0.72 -23.51 1.67
CA PRO A 176 0.08 -24.74 1.18
C PRO A 176 -0.14 -24.73 -0.34
N LEU A 177 -0.55 -23.58 -0.91
CA LEU A 177 -0.78 -23.42 -2.35
C LEU A 177 0.52 -23.43 -3.17
N LEU A 178 1.63 -23.00 -2.56
CA LEU A 178 2.95 -22.99 -3.22
C LEU A 178 3.64 -24.36 -3.20
N LYS A 179 3.26 -25.26 -2.28
CA LYS A 179 3.94 -26.54 -2.06
C LYS A 179 4.10 -27.40 -3.33
N PRO A 180 3.09 -27.55 -4.21
CA PRO A 180 3.24 -28.32 -5.45
C PRO A 180 4.29 -27.76 -6.42
N TYR A 181 4.58 -26.46 -6.35
CA TYR A 181 5.45 -25.74 -7.27
C TYR A 181 6.88 -25.53 -6.73
N GLU A 182 7.20 -26.09 -5.55
CA GLU A 182 8.50 -25.88 -4.88
C GLU A 182 9.71 -26.19 -5.78
N HIS A 183 9.58 -27.21 -6.63
CA HIS A 183 10.64 -27.66 -7.56
C HIS A 183 11.00 -26.65 -8.66
N VAL A 184 10.13 -25.67 -8.97
CA VAL A 184 10.38 -24.64 -9.99
C VAL A 184 10.64 -23.24 -9.43
N MET A 185 10.63 -23.06 -8.10
CA MET A 185 10.74 -21.73 -7.46
C MET A 185 12.09 -21.03 -7.62
N LYS A 186 13.12 -21.72 -8.13
CA LYS A 186 14.48 -21.16 -8.27
C LYS A 186 14.69 -20.41 -9.59
N VAL A 187 13.75 -20.50 -10.52
CA VAL A 187 13.85 -19.84 -11.84
C VAL A 187 13.76 -18.32 -11.66
N LYS A 188 14.68 -17.59 -12.29
CA LYS A 188 14.71 -16.13 -12.32
C LYS A 188 13.98 -15.59 -13.53
N ALA A 189 13.20 -14.53 -13.33
CA ALA A 189 12.54 -13.83 -14.44
C ALA A 189 13.49 -12.79 -15.05
N GLU A 190 13.86 -12.98 -16.30
CA GLU A 190 14.71 -12.06 -17.06
C GLU A 190 13.87 -11.19 -18.00
N LEU A 191 14.25 -9.92 -18.15
CA LEU A 191 13.64 -8.99 -19.10
C LEU A 191 14.73 -8.44 -20.02
N CYS A 192 14.58 -8.69 -21.33
CA CYS A 192 15.48 -8.16 -22.35
C CYS A 192 15.15 -6.72 -22.76
N LEU A 193 14.00 -6.20 -22.33
CA LEU A 193 13.43 -4.89 -22.68
C LEU A 193 12.36 -4.47 -21.67
#